data_AF-A0A2N2NGE3-F1
#
_entry.id   AF-A0A2N2NGE3-F1
#
_cell.length_a   1.000
_cell.length_b   1.000
_cell.length_c   1.000
_cell.angle_alpha   90.00
_cell.angle_beta   90.00
_cell.angle_gamma   90.00
#
_symmetry.space_group_name_H-M   'P 1'
#
loop_
_entity.id
_entity.type
_entity.pdbx_description
1 polymer ?
#
loop_
_entity_poly.entity_id
_entity_poly.type
_entity_poly.pdbx_seq_one_letter_code
_entity_poly.pdbx_strand_id
1 'polypeptide(L)'
;MPEYELRPEDVIHKSQLHRLLIEVVDEPLLAQSLAFKGGTCAAMLGYLDRFSVDLDFDVLPGSNVDSIREKFYKIFSSLGLELKLAFDKSLFFQVKYKNDVEKRSKLKVSASTNFVSANQYKVHYFPEIDRLINSQTIETMFANKLVAVMDRYEQHQSIAGRDIYDIHHFFMKGYQYNLKVITERTGSPVDKYLEKLINFIRKNVNQTIINEDLNSLLSAKQFQSVRKILIPEILSLLEIEKNKFNNV
;
A
#
# COMPACT_ATOMS: atom_id res chain seq x y z
N MET A 1 -11.84 14.84 -3.88
CA MET A 1 -12.07 13.61 -4.68
C MET A 1 -10.69 13.09 -5.09
N PRO A 2 -10.48 11.77 -5.21
CA PRO A 2 -9.18 11.24 -5.61
C PRO A 2 -8.76 11.83 -6.95
N GLU A 3 -7.52 12.32 -7.05
CA GLU A 3 -6.99 13.01 -8.23
C GLU A 3 -6.63 12.07 -9.41
N TYR A 4 -6.96 10.77 -9.32
CA TYR A 4 -6.54 9.79 -10.33
C TYR A 4 -7.67 9.41 -11.30
N GLU A 5 -7.30 9.27 -12.58
CA GLU A 5 -8.21 8.87 -13.65
C GLU A 5 -8.42 7.36 -13.62
N LEU A 6 -9.65 6.92 -13.29
CA LEU A 6 -10.01 5.51 -13.27
C LEU A 6 -10.31 5.03 -14.69
N ARG A 7 -9.62 3.95 -15.12
CA ARG A 7 -9.86 3.35 -16.43
C ARG A 7 -11.20 2.59 -16.45
N PRO A 8 -11.94 2.56 -17.57
CA PRO A 8 -13.23 1.87 -17.65
C PRO A 8 -13.20 0.41 -17.22
N GLU A 9 -12.12 -0.32 -17.54
CA GLU A 9 -11.93 -1.72 -17.18
C GLU A 9 -11.78 -1.97 -15.66
N ASP A 10 -11.40 -0.94 -14.91
CA ASP A 10 -11.15 -1.01 -13.47
C ASP A 10 -12.40 -0.71 -12.63
N VAL A 11 -13.49 -0.22 -13.23
CA VAL A 11 -14.72 0.18 -12.54
C VAL A 11 -15.34 -0.96 -11.75
N ILE A 12 -15.44 -2.15 -12.36
CA ILE A 12 -16.00 -3.34 -11.69
C ILE A 12 -15.11 -3.73 -10.51
N HIS A 13 -13.79 -3.72 -10.71
CA HIS A 13 -12.84 -4.06 -9.66
C HIS A 13 -12.95 -3.09 -8.48
N LYS A 14 -12.98 -1.77 -8.74
CA LYS A 14 -13.13 -0.75 -7.72
C LYS A 14 -14.44 -0.90 -6.94
N SER A 15 -15.54 -1.21 -7.62
CA SER A 15 -16.82 -1.48 -6.97
C SER A 15 -16.75 -2.67 -6.01
N GLN A 16 -16.11 -3.77 -6.41
CA GLN A 16 -15.93 -4.95 -5.56
C GLN A 16 -14.97 -4.69 -4.39
N LEU A 17 -13.91 -3.92 -4.63
CA LEU A 17 -12.98 -3.44 -3.61
C LEU A 17 -13.70 -2.63 -2.53
N HIS A 18 -14.56 -1.68 -2.94
CA HIS A 18 -15.34 -0.87 -2.02
C HIS A 18 -16.34 -1.71 -1.22
N ARG A 19 -17.07 -2.62 -1.87
CA ARG A 19 -18.02 -3.51 -1.17
C ARG A 19 -17.34 -4.36 -0.11
N LEU A 20 -16.20 -4.96 -0.44
CA LEU A 20 -15.45 -5.74 0.54
C LEU A 20 -14.92 -4.86 1.67
N LEU A 21 -14.37 -3.68 1.37
CA LEU A 21 -13.88 -2.77 2.39
C LEU A 21 -15.01 -2.34 3.34
N ILE A 22 -16.19 -2.01 2.83
CA ILE A 22 -17.38 -1.64 3.62
C ILE A 22 -17.75 -2.78 4.58
N GLU A 23 -17.89 -4.01 4.10
CA GLU A 23 -18.22 -5.15 4.97
C GLU A 23 -17.14 -5.40 6.03
N VAL A 24 -15.85 -5.21 5.70
CA VAL A 24 -14.75 -5.37 6.64
C VAL A 24 -14.79 -4.31 7.75
N VAL A 25 -15.09 -3.05 7.42
CA VAL A 25 -15.07 -1.96 8.41
C VAL A 25 -16.39 -1.79 9.17
N ASP A 26 -17.50 -2.32 8.64
CA ASP A 26 -18.79 -2.36 9.33
C ASP A 26 -18.91 -3.59 10.25
N GLU A 27 -18.05 -4.61 10.08
CA GLU A 27 -17.99 -5.76 11.00
C GLU A 27 -17.31 -5.36 12.33
N PRO A 28 -18.01 -5.42 13.48
CA PRO A 28 -17.51 -4.85 14.73
C PRO A 28 -16.18 -5.40 15.24
N LEU A 29 -15.94 -6.71 15.10
CA LEU A 29 -14.69 -7.32 15.56
C LEU A 29 -13.52 -6.87 14.68
N LEU A 30 -13.70 -6.86 13.35
CA LEU A 30 -12.69 -6.39 12.42
C LEU A 30 -12.40 -4.90 12.58
N ALA A 31 -13.43 -4.06 12.74
CA ALA A 31 -13.29 -2.61 12.95
C ALA A 31 -12.46 -2.27 14.20
N GLN A 32 -12.57 -3.07 15.26
CA GLN A 32 -11.78 -2.91 16.50
C GLN A 32 -10.40 -3.55 16.43
N SER A 33 -10.21 -4.54 15.54
CA SER A 33 -8.99 -5.34 15.47
C SER A 33 -8.04 -4.94 14.35
N LEU A 34 -8.48 -4.13 13.39
CA LEU A 34 -7.73 -3.80 12.18
C LEU A 34 -7.53 -2.29 12.03
N ALA A 35 -6.40 -1.92 11.44
CA ALA A 35 -6.18 -0.57 10.93
C ALA A 35 -5.84 -0.60 9.44
N PHE A 36 -6.56 0.17 8.63
CA PHE A 36 -6.38 0.21 7.19
C PHE A 36 -5.05 0.89 6.79
N LYS A 37 -4.38 0.35 5.78
CA LYS A 37 -3.06 0.83 5.34
C LYS A 37 -2.81 0.61 3.83
N GLY A 38 -1.57 0.85 3.41
CA GLY A 38 -1.09 0.50 2.08
C GLY A 38 -1.50 1.49 0.99
N GLY A 39 -1.33 1.06 -0.27
CA GLY A 39 -1.56 1.92 -1.44
C GLY A 39 -3.01 2.35 -1.59
N THR A 40 -3.96 1.46 -1.30
CA THR A 40 -5.40 1.75 -1.44
C THR A 40 -5.87 2.75 -0.40
N CYS A 41 -5.45 2.60 0.86
CA CYS A 41 -5.71 3.61 1.89
C CYS A 41 -5.18 4.99 1.49
N ALA A 42 -3.92 5.05 1.04
CA ALA A 42 -3.30 6.31 0.61
C ALA A 42 -4.02 6.92 -0.61
N ALA A 43 -4.43 6.11 -1.59
CA ALA A 43 -5.15 6.59 -2.77
C ALA A 43 -6.54 7.14 -2.42
N MET A 44 -7.30 6.43 -1.57
CA MET A 44 -8.66 6.87 -1.17
C MET A 44 -8.65 8.12 -0.29
N LEU A 45 -7.55 8.36 0.45
CA LEU A 45 -7.32 9.60 1.22
C LEU A 45 -6.73 10.74 0.38
N GLY A 46 -6.45 10.51 -0.92
CA GLY A 46 -5.89 11.52 -1.82
C GLY A 46 -4.38 11.76 -1.65
N TYR A 47 -3.67 10.85 -0.98
CA TYR A 47 -2.21 10.91 -0.84
C TYR A 47 -1.46 10.26 -2.00
N LEU A 48 -2.13 9.41 -2.80
CA LEU A 48 -1.63 8.85 -4.05
C LEU A 48 -2.62 9.08 -5.18
N ASP A 49 -2.09 9.37 -6.36
CA ASP A 49 -2.84 9.62 -7.60
C ASP A 49 -2.70 8.46 -8.62
N ARG A 50 -2.48 7.24 -8.11
CA ARG A 50 -2.51 6.02 -8.92
C ARG A 50 -3.57 5.06 -8.43
N PHE A 51 -4.04 4.20 -9.33
CA PHE A 51 -4.96 3.15 -8.97
C PHE A 51 -4.27 2.10 -8.07
N SER A 52 -5.06 1.51 -7.16
CA SER A 52 -4.64 0.45 -6.25
C SER A 52 -5.72 -0.60 -6.15
N VAL A 53 -5.31 -1.85 -5.95
CA VAL A 53 -6.09 -3.03 -6.37
C VAL A 53 -6.30 -4.05 -5.23
N ASP A 54 -5.58 -3.85 -4.12
CA ASP A 54 -5.54 -4.76 -2.99
C ASP A 54 -5.97 -4.02 -1.71
N LEU A 55 -6.49 -4.73 -0.71
CA LEU A 55 -6.76 -4.18 0.62
C LEU A 55 -5.71 -4.68 1.60
N ASP A 56 -5.06 -3.77 2.31
CA ASP A 56 -4.05 -4.12 3.31
C ASP A 56 -4.40 -3.49 4.65
N PHE A 57 -4.27 -4.29 5.71
CA PHE A 57 -4.52 -3.87 7.09
C PHE A 57 -3.31 -4.22 7.98
N ASP A 58 -3.17 -3.50 9.09
CA ASP A 58 -2.45 -4.00 10.27
C ASP A 58 -3.46 -4.68 11.20
N VAL A 59 -3.07 -5.80 11.80
CA VAL A 59 -3.74 -6.33 12.98
C VAL A 59 -3.27 -5.51 14.19
N LEU A 60 -4.20 -5.07 15.03
CA LEU A 60 -3.91 -4.29 16.22
C LEU A 60 -3.50 -5.22 17.38
N PRO A 61 -2.59 -4.79 18.27
CA PRO A 61 -2.13 -5.59 19.41
C PRO A 61 -3.29 -6.12 20.26
N GLY A 62 -3.19 -7.38 20.71
CA GLY A 62 -4.21 -8.03 21.54
C GLY A 62 -5.38 -8.63 20.76
N SER A 63 -5.44 -8.48 19.43
CA SER A 63 -6.50 -9.05 18.61
C SER A 63 -6.31 -10.56 18.38
N ASN A 64 -7.41 -11.31 18.31
CA ASN A 64 -7.39 -12.74 18.03
C ASN A 64 -7.39 -13.00 16.50
N VAL A 65 -6.28 -13.51 15.98
CA VAL A 65 -6.07 -13.78 14.55
C VAL A 65 -7.06 -14.81 13.99
N ASP A 66 -7.42 -15.83 14.75
CA ASP A 66 -8.36 -16.86 14.31
C ASP A 66 -9.77 -16.31 14.19
N SER A 67 -10.21 -15.51 15.17
CA SER A 67 -11.49 -14.80 15.09
C SER A 67 -11.55 -13.84 13.90
N ILE A 68 -10.47 -13.10 13.63
CA ILE A 68 -10.37 -12.24 12.44
C ILE A 68 -10.52 -13.05 11.15
N ARG A 69 -9.80 -14.19 11.05
CA ARG A 69 -9.87 -15.10 9.89
C ARG A 69 -11.30 -15.59 9.66
N GLU A 70 -11.98 -16.04 10.71
CA GLU A 70 -13.36 -16.48 10.63
C GLU A 70 -14.30 -15.38 10.12
N LYS A 71 -14.11 -14.13 10.55
CA LYS A 71 -14.90 -12.99 10.06
C LYS A 71 -14.66 -12.71 8.59
N PHE A 72 -13.41 -12.74 8.12
CA PHE A 72 -13.11 -12.63 6.69
C PHE A 72 -13.82 -13.71 5.87
N TYR A 73 -13.80 -14.98 6.30
CA TYR A 73 -14.52 -16.04 5.59
C TYR A 73 -16.03 -15.84 5.53
N LYS A 74 -16.64 -15.34 6.62
CA LYS A 74 -18.07 -15.00 6.63
C LYS A 74 -18.39 -13.87 5.65
N ILE A 75 -17.57 -12.82 5.61
CA ILE A 75 -17.72 -11.69 4.67
C ILE A 75 -17.56 -12.16 3.22
N PHE A 76 -16.57 -13.01 2.91
CA PHE A 76 -16.41 -13.52 1.56
C PHE A 76 -17.63 -14.32 1.12
N SER A 77 -18.18 -15.16 2.01
CA SER A 77 -19.38 -15.93 1.74
C SER A 77 -20.61 -15.04 1.53
N SER A 78 -20.82 -14.00 2.36
CA SER A 78 -21.98 -13.10 2.22
C SER A 78 -21.94 -12.28 0.93
N LEU A 79 -20.75 -11.88 0.48
CA LEU A 79 -20.55 -11.15 -0.77
C LEU A 79 -20.53 -12.07 -2.01
N GLY A 80 -20.64 -13.39 -1.84
CA GLY A 80 -20.55 -14.35 -2.94
C GLY A 80 -19.17 -14.38 -3.61
N LEU A 81 -18.12 -14.07 -2.85
CA LEU A 81 -16.73 -14.10 -3.29
C LEU A 81 -16.16 -15.50 -3.12
N GLU A 82 -15.58 -16.04 -4.20
CA GLU A 82 -14.98 -17.37 -4.18
C GLU A 82 -13.54 -17.30 -3.65
N LEU A 83 -13.23 -17.98 -2.56
CA LEU A 83 -11.87 -18.07 -2.04
C LEU A 83 -10.98 -18.89 -3.00
N LYS A 84 -9.88 -18.29 -3.47
CA LYS A 84 -8.93 -18.92 -4.40
C LYS A 84 -7.61 -19.28 -3.75
N LEU A 85 -7.15 -18.47 -2.80
CA LEU A 85 -5.92 -18.71 -2.06
C LEU A 85 -6.09 -18.15 -0.65
N ALA A 86 -5.61 -18.89 0.33
CA ALA A 86 -5.40 -18.43 1.68
C ALA A 86 -4.09 -19.01 2.19
N PHE A 87 -3.41 -18.32 3.10
CA PHE A 87 -2.27 -18.87 3.81
C PHE A 87 -2.66 -19.16 5.27
N ASP A 88 -2.25 -20.30 5.80
CA ASP A 88 -2.64 -20.69 7.15
C ASP A 88 -1.98 -19.80 8.21
N LYS A 89 -0.71 -19.46 7.99
CA LYS A 89 0.15 -18.74 8.93
C LYS A 89 0.05 -17.21 8.83
N SER A 90 -0.70 -16.68 7.87
CA SER A 90 -0.88 -15.23 7.72
C SER A 90 -2.32 -14.92 7.30
N LEU A 91 -2.83 -13.75 7.67
CA LEU A 91 -4.13 -13.29 7.17
C LEU A 91 -3.93 -12.72 5.77
N PHE A 92 -3.81 -13.61 4.79
CA PHE A 92 -3.73 -13.26 3.38
C PHE A 92 -4.74 -14.09 2.61
N PHE A 93 -5.56 -13.41 1.81
CA PHE A 93 -6.61 -14.05 1.03
C PHE A 93 -6.61 -13.48 -0.39
N GLN A 94 -6.75 -14.37 -1.37
CA GLN A 94 -7.14 -14.02 -2.72
C GLN A 94 -8.54 -14.55 -2.96
N VAL A 95 -9.44 -13.66 -3.35
CA VAL A 95 -10.85 -13.99 -3.64
C VAL A 95 -11.19 -13.62 -5.07
N LYS A 96 -12.17 -14.31 -5.65
CA LYS A 96 -12.66 -14.08 -7.01
C LYS A 96 -14.11 -13.59 -6.97
N TYR A 97 -14.38 -12.49 -7.64
CA TYR A 97 -15.73 -11.98 -7.91
C TYR A 97 -16.16 -12.32 -9.34
N LYS A 98 -17.47 -12.30 -9.60
CA LYS A 98 -18.01 -12.53 -10.94
C LYS A 98 -17.65 -11.38 -11.87
N ASN A 99 -17.03 -11.69 -13.00
CA ASN A 99 -16.74 -10.77 -14.10
C ASN A 99 -16.59 -11.56 -15.41
N ASP A 100 -16.50 -10.86 -16.54
CA ASP A 100 -16.22 -11.46 -17.85
C ASP A 100 -14.90 -12.26 -17.80
N VAL A 101 -14.82 -13.36 -18.56
CA VAL A 101 -13.71 -14.34 -18.50
C VAL A 101 -12.35 -13.70 -18.77
N GLU A 102 -12.29 -12.69 -19.63
CA GLU A 102 -11.05 -11.99 -20.03
C GLU A 102 -10.74 -10.78 -19.14
N LYS A 103 -11.63 -10.41 -18.22
CA LYS A 103 -11.46 -9.25 -17.35
C LYS A 103 -10.95 -9.65 -15.97
N ARG A 104 -10.30 -8.69 -15.29
CA ARG A 104 -9.85 -8.87 -13.91
C ARG A 104 -11.04 -9.29 -13.04
N SER A 105 -10.87 -10.40 -12.33
CA SER A 105 -11.89 -10.96 -11.44
C SER A 105 -11.35 -11.32 -10.05
N LYS A 106 -10.09 -11.01 -9.76
CA LYS A 106 -9.43 -11.34 -8.49
C LYS A 106 -9.15 -10.09 -7.67
N LEU A 107 -9.33 -10.20 -6.36
CA LEU A 107 -9.00 -9.19 -5.36
C LEU A 107 -8.15 -9.85 -4.27
N LYS A 108 -7.17 -9.12 -3.73
CA LYS A 108 -6.42 -9.57 -2.55
C LYS A 108 -6.79 -8.72 -1.34
N VAL A 109 -6.89 -9.37 -0.21
CA VAL A 109 -7.01 -8.71 1.09
C VAL A 109 -6.02 -9.35 2.06
N SER A 110 -5.28 -8.52 2.78
CA SER A 110 -4.28 -8.94 3.75
C SER A 110 -4.37 -8.16 5.06
N ALA A 111 -4.04 -8.80 6.18
CA ALA A 111 -3.89 -8.18 7.48
C ALA A 111 -2.55 -8.64 8.09
N SER A 112 -1.64 -7.69 8.30
CA SER A 112 -0.31 -8.01 8.79
C SER A 112 -0.32 -8.19 10.30
N THR A 113 0.25 -9.30 10.75
CA THR A 113 0.50 -9.60 12.18
C THR A 113 1.91 -9.18 12.62
N ASN A 114 2.66 -8.48 11.78
CA ASN A 114 3.96 -7.93 12.12
C ASN A 114 3.75 -6.57 12.80
N PHE A 115 3.84 -6.55 14.13
CA PHE A 115 3.62 -5.34 14.90
C PHE A 115 4.84 -4.40 14.81
N VAL A 116 4.59 -3.17 14.37
CA VAL A 116 5.56 -2.07 14.37
C VAL A 116 5.05 -1.04 15.36
N SER A 117 5.68 -0.96 16.52
CA SER A 117 5.26 -0.13 17.65
C SER A 117 5.25 1.37 17.34
N ALA A 118 6.10 1.82 16.43
CA ALA A 118 6.16 3.19 15.96
C ALA A 118 5.07 3.56 14.95
N ASN A 119 4.30 2.59 14.43
CA ASN A 119 3.16 2.91 13.58
C ASN A 119 2.13 3.71 14.37
N GLN A 120 1.64 4.80 13.77
CA GLN A 120 0.58 5.63 14.31
C GLN A 120 -0.67 5.45 13.48
N TYR A 121 -1.80 5.51 14.17
CA TYR A 121 -3.12 5.30 13.58
C TYR A 121 -4.04 6.45 13.99
N LYS A 122 -4.96 6.80 13.09
CA LYS A 122 -6.06 7.73 13.38
C LYS A 122 -7.28 7.36 12.57
N VAL A 123 -8.44 7.72 13.09
CA VAL A 123 -9.70 7.60 12.35
C VAL A 123 -9.72 8.65 11.23
N HIS A 124 -9.89 8.21 10.00
CA HIS A 124 -10.11 9.07 8.84
C HIS A 124 -11.50 8.83 8.25
N TYR A 125 -12.07 9.87 7.67
CA TYR A 125 -13.25 9.76 6.83
C TYR A 125 -12.86 9.43 5.39
N PHE A 126 -13.50 8.42 4.80
CA PHE A 126 -13.30 7.95 3.43
C PHE A 126 -14.54 8.28 2.59
N PRO A 127 -14.54 9.42 1.87
CA PRO A 127 -15.73 9.91 1.17
C PRO A 127 -16.25 8.96 0.07
N GLU A 128 -15.37 8.16 -0.53
CA GLU A 128 -15.74 7.23 -1.61
C GLU A 128 -16.69 6.10 -1.18
N ILE A 129 -16.75 5.81 0.12
CA ILE A 129 -17.60 4.77 0.71
C ILE A 129 -18.41 5.27 1.91
N ASP A 130 -18.30 6.57 2.24
CA ASP A 130 -18.98 7.21 3.37
C ASP A 130 -18.78 6.44 4.69
N ARG A 131 -17.51 6.25 5.07
CA ARG A 131 -17.13 5.53 6.32
C ARG A 131 -16.00 6.21 7.06
N LEU A 132 -16.05 6.11 8.39
CA LEU A 132 -14.93 6.40 9.28
C LEU A 132 -14.15 5.10 9.51
N ILE A 133 -12.86 5.10 9.23
CA ILE A 133 -12.01 3.91 9.34
C ILE A 133 -10.76 4.28 10.13
N ASN A 134 -10.40 3.45 11.11
CA ASN A 134 -9.10 3.53 11.75
C ASN A 134 -8.01 3.15 10.75
N SER A 135 -7.07 4.04 10.46
CA SER A 135 -6.04 3.81 9.45
C SER A 135 -4.70 4.43 9.83
N GLN A 136 -3.63 3.97 9.19
CA GLN A 136 -2.30 4.56 9.39
C GLN A 136 -2.33 6.07 9.10
N THR A 137 -1.55 6.86 9.85
CA THR A 137 -1.32 8.26 9.49
C THR A 137 -0.50 8.36 8.20
N ILE A 138 -0.50 9.53 7.56
CA ILE A 138 0.27 9.76 6.34
C ILE A 138 1.78 9.58 6.57
N GLU A 139 2.28 10.01 7.73
CA GLU A 139 3.68 9.91 8.11
C GLU A 139 4.10 8.44 8.30
N THR A 140 3.22 7.62 8.88
CA THR A 140 3.41 6.18 9.01
C THR A 140 3.32 5.48 7.66
N MET A 141 2.36 5.82 6.81
CA MET A 141 2.26 5.25 5.45
C MET A 141 3.50 5.57 4.64
N PHE A 142 4.01 6.81 4.71
CA PHE A 142 5.21 7.21 3.99
C PHE A 142 6.44 6.43 4.47
N ALA A 143 6.68 6.38 5.78
CA ALA A 143 7.81 5.63 6.34
C ALA A 143 7.76 4.15 5.95
N ASN A 144 6.58 3.52 6.02
CA ASN A 144 6.41 2.13 5.61
C ASN A 144 6.64 1.90 4.10
N LYS A 145 6.27 2.87 3.26
CA LYS A 145 6.53 2.83 1.81
C LYS A 145 8.02 2.93 1.47
N LEU A 146 8.78 3.76 2.20
CA LEU A 146 10.24 3.82 2.05
C LEU A 146 10.85 2.44 2.31
N VAL A 147 10.52 1.83 3.44
CA VAL A 147 11.04 0.51 3.85
C VAL A 147 10.63 -0.60 2.86
N ALA A 148 9.38 -0.56 2.36
CA ALA A 148 8.83 -1.58 1.47
C ALA A 148 9.62 -1.79 0.16
N VAL A 149 10.32 -0.76 -0.34
CA VAL A 149 11.13 -0.86 -1.57
C VAL A 149 12.19 -1.96 -1.46
N MET A 150 12.81 -2.10 -0.29
CA MET A 150 13.84 -3.12 -0.04
C MET A 150 13.24 -4.42 0.51
N ASP A 151 12.23 -4.35 1.38
CA ASP A 151 11.63 -5.55 1.99
C ASP A 151 11.19 -6.59 0.95
N ARG A 152 10.57 -6.13 -0.15
CA ARG A 152 10.08 -7.05 -1.18
C ARG A 152 11.22 -7.80 -1.85
N TYR A 153 12.36 -7.15 -2.02
CA TYR A 153 13.55 -7.78 -2.58
C TYR A 153 14.15 -8.77 -1.58
N GLU A 154 14.27 -8.41 -0.31
CA GLU A 154 14.81 -9.29 0.72
C GLU A 154 13.96 -10.55 0.91
N GLN A 155 12.63 -10.42 0.87
CA GLN A 155 11.70 -11.52 1.09
C GLN A 155 11.45 -12.37 -0.16
N HIS A 156 11.44 -11.77 -1.35
CA HIS A 156 10.94 -12.41 -2.57
C HIS A 156 11.83 -12.21 -3.80
N GLN A 157 12.99 -11.56 -3.66
CA GLN A 157 13.90 -11.22 -4.76
C GLN A 157 13.18 -10.49 -5.92
N SER A 158 12.18 -9.67 -5.60
CA SER A 158 11.37 -8.94 -6.57
C SER A 158 11.27 -7.45 -6.22
N ILE A 159 11.08 -6.63 -7.26
CA ILE A 159 10.96 -5.17 -7.18
C ILE A 159 9.68 -4.79 -7.91
N ALA A 160 8.91 -3.85 -7.35
CA ALA A 160 7.76 -3.29 -8.05
C ALA A 160 7.96 -1.78 -8.28
N GLY A 161 7.75 -1.33 -9.51
CA GLY A 161 7.88 0.07 -9.89
C GLY A 161 6.92 0.99 -9.13
N ARG A 162 5.76 0.49 -8.70
CA ARG A 162 4.78 1.23 -7.89
C ARG A 162 5.30 1.69 -6.54
N ASP A 163 6.22 0.94 -5.92
CA ASP A 163 6.79 1.36 -4.64
C ASP A 163 7.74 2.55 -4.84
N ILE A 164 8.47 2.58 -5.96
CA ILE A 164 9.33 3.70 -6.36
C ILE A 164 8.47 4.94 -6.69
N TYR A 165 7.37 4.73 -7.42
CA TYR A 165 6.40 5.78 -7.71
C TYR A 165 5.79 6.36 -6.44
N ASP A 166 5.40 5.51 -5.49
CA ASP A 166 4.78 5.94 -4.25
C ASP A 166 5.69 6.85 -3.43
N ILE A 167 6.95 6.45 -3.22
CA ILE A 167 7.88 7.28 -2.43
C ILE A 167 8.19 8.59 -3.15
N HIS A 168 8.33 8.58 -4.48
CA HIS A 168 8.49 9.79 -5.29
C HIS A 168 7.30 10.72 -5.13
N HIS A 169 6.07 10.21 -5.27
CA HIS A 169 4.86 11.01 -5.14
C HIS A 169 4.76 11.64 -3.73
N PHE A 170 5.05 10.86 -2.69
CA PHE A 170 5.03 11.38 -1.31
C PHE A 170 6.06 12.49 -1.09
N PHE A 171 7.29 12.35 -1.61
CA PHE A 171 8.28 13.41 -1.56
C PHE A 171 7.83 14.65 -2.35
N MET A 172 7.29 14.46 -3.56
CA MET A 172 6.83 15.57 -4.42
C MET A 172 5.67 16.35 -3.79
N LYS A 173 4.81 15.71 -2.99
CA LYS A 173 3.76 16.38 -2.22
C LYS A 173 4.28 17.05 -0.93
N GLY A 174 5.56 16.88 -0.59
CA GLY A 174 6.17 17.48 0.60
C GLY A 174 5.75 16.85 1.93
N TYR A 175 5.22 15.62 1.88
CA TYR A 175 4.79 14.92 3.08
C TYR A 175 5.99 14.57 3.99
N GLN A 176 5.74 14.57 5.29
CA GLN A 176 6.72 14.12 6.28
C GLN A 176 6.53 12.62 6.55
N TYR A 177 7.57 11.95 7.02
CA TYR A 177 7.53 10.55 7.41
C TYR A 177 7.98 10.37 8.86
N ASN A 178 7.45 9.34 9.52
CA ASN A 178 7.81 9.03 10.90
C ASN A 178 9.16 8.28 10.95
N LEU A 179 10.21 8.97 11.38
CA LEU A 179 11.58 8.43 11.48
C LEU A 179 11.65 7.15 12.32
N LYS A 180 10.86 7.07 13.40
CA LYS A 180 10.88 5.92 14.32
C LYS A 180 10.46 4.62 13.63
N VAL A 181 9.53 4.70 12.68
CA VAL A 181 9.10 3.53 11.88
C VAL A 181 10.26 2.99 11.05
N ILE A 182 11.06 3.86 10.43
CA ILE A 182 12.24 3.42 9.66
C ILE A 182 13.24 2.75 10.59
N THR A 183 13.60 3.39 11.70
CA THR A 183 14.61 2.85 12.63
C THR A 183 14.18 1.52 13.23
N GLU A 184 12.92 1.39 13.66
CA GLU A 184 12.40 0.14 14.20
C GLU A 184 12.41 -0.99 13.16
N ARG A 185 11.91 -0.73 11.95
CA ARG A 185 11.75 -1.78 10.93
C ARG A 185 13.08 -2.22 10.30
N THR A 186 14.05 -1.32 10.23
CA THR A 186 15.32 -1.56 9.53
C THR A 186 16.49 -1.85 10.48
N GLY A 187 16.29 -1.60 11.79
CA GLY A 187 17.35 -1.65 12.79
C GLY A 187 18.51 -0.67 12.53
N SER A 188 18.31 0.31 11.65
CA SER A 188 19.35 1.23 11.19
C SER A 188 18.96 2.70 11.47
N PRO A 189 19.94 3.58 11.76
CA PRO A 189 19.72 5.02 11.68
C PRO A 189 19.20 5.44 10.31
N VAL A 190 18.38 6.50 10.26
CA VAL A 190 17.65 6.90 9.05
C VAL A 190 18.60 7.30 7.92
N ASP A 191 19.66 8.05 8.21
CA ASP A 191 20.69 8.45 7.24
C ASP A 191 21.34 7.23 6.57
N LYS A 192 21.70 6.21 7.37
CA LYS A 192 22.29 4.96 6.89
C LYS A 192 21.30 4.12 6.10
N TYR A 193 20.04 4.12 6.50
CA TYR A 193 19.00 3.47 5.72
C TYR A 193 18.78 4.15 4.36
N LEU A 194 18.70 5.48 4.32
CA LEU A 194 18.53 6.23 3.06
C LEU A 194 19.73 6.00 2.12
N GLU A 195 20.95 5.97 2.65
CA GLU A 195 22.15 5.60 1.88
C GLU A 195 22.04 4.20 1.26
N LYS A 196 21.61 3.20 2.04
CA LYS A 196 21.36 1.84 1.54
C LYS A 196 20.27 1.83 0.47
N LEU A 197 19.17 2.54 0.68
CA LEU A 197 18.05 2.63 -0.26
C LEU A 197 18.48 3.26 -1.60
N ILE A 198 19.25 4.34 -1.57
CA ILE A 198 19.81 4.98 -2.77
C ILE A 198 20.65 3.98 -3.56
N ASN A 199 21.59 3.29 -2.90
CA ASN A 199 22.45 2.30 -3.53
C ASN A 199 21.65 1.11 -4.10
N PHE A 200 20.63 0.67 -3.37
CA PHE A 200 19.72 -0.38 -3.81
C PHE A 200 18.97 0.02 -5.09
N ILE A 201 18.40 1.22 -5.13
CA ILE A 201 17.67 1.71 -6.31
C ILE A 201 18.61 1.82 -7.51
N ARG A 202 19.80 2.41 -7.35
CA ARG A 202 20.80 2.53 -8.43
C ARG A 202 21.19 1.19 -9.03
N LYS A 203 21.32 0.16 -8.19
CA LYS A 203 21.79 -1.16 -8.61
C LYS A 203 20.69 -2.01 -9.25
N ASN A 204 19.48 -1.97 -8.71
CA ASN A 204 18.47 -3.00 -9.01
C ASN A 204 17.22 -2.46 -9.71
N VAL A 205 16.94 -1.16 -9.67
CA VAL A 205 15.77 -0.58 -10.33
C VAL A 205 16.14 -0.09 -11.73
N ASN A 206 15.38 -0.52 -12.73
CA ASN A 206 15.60 -0.14 -14.13
C ASN A 206 14.29 0.26 -14.80
N GLN A 207 14.39 0.82 -16.02
CA GLN A 207 13.25 1.34 -16.76
C GLN A 207 12.21 0.26 -17.12
N THR A 208 12.63 -0.98 -17.32
CA THR A 208 11.72 -2.10 -17.62
C THR A 208 10.78 -2.34 -16.45
N ILE A 209 11.30 -2.40 -15.22
CA ILE A 209 10.51 -2.57 -13.99
C ILE A 209 9.47 -1.44 -13.85
N ILE A 210 9.89 -0.19 -14.10
CA ILE A 210 8.98 0.97 -14.03
C ILE A 210 7.89 0.86 -15.10
N ASN A 211 8.25 0.50 -16.32
CA ASN A 211 7.31 0.47 -17.44
C ASN A 211 6.27 -0.64 -17.31
N GLU A 212 6.69 -1.83 -16.90
CA GLU A 212 5.82 -3.01 -16.80
C GLU A 212 4.81 -2.88 -15.66
N ASP A 213 5.21 -2.32 -14.52
CA ASP A 213 4.35 -2.24 -13.34
C ASP A 213 3.40 -1.02 -13.38
N LEU A 214 3.90 0.16 -13.79
CA LEU A 214 3.10 1.40 -13.72
C LEU A 214 2.09 1.59 -14.85
N ASN A 215 2.27 0.93 -16.01
CA ASN A 215 1.41 1.13 -17.18
C ASN A 215 -0.08 0.83 -16.91
N SER A 216 -0.37 -0.05 -15.95
CA SER A 216 -1.70 -0.52 -15.59
C SER A 216 -2.25 0.17 -14.34
N LEU A 217 -1.44 1.01 -13.69
CA LEU A 217 -1.78 1.70 -12.46
C LEU A 217 -1.99 3.21 -12.66
N LEU A 218 -1.49 3.75 -13.77
CA LEU A 218 -1.58 5.16 -14.13
C LEU A 218 -2.34 5.36 -15.45
N SER A 219 -2.93 6.54 -15.63
CA SER A 219 -3.43 6.94 -16.96
C SER A 219 -2.26 7.01 -17.96
N ALA A 220 -2.57 6.86 -19.26
CA ALA A 220 -1.55 6.95 -20.31
C ALA A 220 -0.78 8.29 -20.25
N LYS A 221 -1.47 9.38 -19.91
CA LYS A 221 -0.88 10.72 -19.76
C LYS A 221 0.08 10.78 -18.57
N GLN A 222 -0.37 10.37 -17.37
CA GLN A 222 0.47 10.35 -16.17
C GLN A 222 1.68 9.42 -16.33
N PHE A 223 1.46 8.23 -16.91
CA PHE A 223 2.53 7.28 -17.15
C PHE A 223 3.60 7.85 -18.10
N GLN A 224 3.19 8.49 -19.20
CA GLN A 224 4.12 9.10 -20.14
C GLN A 224 4.95 10.23 -19.51
N SER A 225 4.35 11.06 -18.66
CA SER A 225 5.06 12.16 -17.99
C SER A 225 6.05 11.66 -16.94
N VAL A 226 5.69 10.64 -16.16
CA VAL A 226 6.52 10.21 -15.02
C VAL A 226 7.60 9.19 -15.40
N ARG A 227 7.35 8.30 -16.37
CA ARG A 227 8.18 7.11 -16.57
C ARG A 227 9.66 7.40 -16.83
N LYS A 228 9.98 8.51 -17.49
CA LYS A 228 11.37 8.90 -17.83
C LYS A 228 12.09 9.64 -16.70
N ILE A 229 11.34 10.28 -15.82
CA ILE A 229 11.88 11.17 -14.77
C ILE A 229 11.90 10.49 -13.40
N LEU A 230 11.13 9.42 -13.21
CA LEU A 230 10.92 8.81 -11.90
C LEU A 230 12.21 8.41 -11.18
N ILE A 231 13.08 7.63 -11.84
CA ILE A 231 14.34 7.15 -11.25
C ILE A 231 15.32 8.31 -10.95
N PRO A 232 15.63 9.22 -11.89
CA PRO A 232 16.56 10.30 -11.58
C PRO A 232 16.01 11.24 -10.49
N GLU A 233 14.71 11.54 -10.48
CA GLU A 233 14.12 12.41 -9.47
C GLU A 233 14.10 11.76 -8.09
N ILE A 234 13.70 10.49 -7.97
CA ILE A 234 13.68 9.85 -6.64
C ILE A 234 15.09 9.73 -6.05
N LEU A 235 16.10 9.44 -6.87
CA LEU A 235 17.49 9.42 -6.42
C LEU A 235 17.93 10.81 -5.93
N SER A 236 17.58 11.88 -6.65
CA SER A 236 17.86 13.25 -6.24
C SER A 236 17.18 13.62 -4.91
N LEU A 237 15.89 13.30 -4.78
CA LEU A 237 15.09 13.57 -3.57
C LEU A 237 15.65 12.84 -2.35
N LEU A 238 16.03 11.56 -2.51
CA LEU A 238 16.63 10.78 -1.43
C LEU A 238 18.00 11.32 -1.01
N GLU A 239 18.82 11.82 -1.95
CA GLU A 239 20.11 12.44 -1.61
C GLU A 239 19.92 13.76 -0.84
N ILE A 240 18.95 14.59 -1.26
CA ILE A 240 18.57 15.81 -0.53
C ILE A 240 18.11 15.45 0.89
N GLU A 241 17.24 14.45 1.01
CA GLU A 241 16.69 14.01 2.29
C GLU A 241 17.79 13.47 3.21
N LYS A 242 18.68 12.61 2.70
CA LYS A 242 19.83 12.09 3.44
C LYS A 242 20.73 13.22 3.96
N ASN A 243 21.00 14.24 3.15
CA ASN A 243 21.87 15.35 3.52
C ASN A 243 21.33 16.20 4.67
N LYS A 244 20.02 16.18 4.94
CA LYS A 244 19.44 16.84 6.12
C LYS A 244 19.99 16.27 7.44
N PHE A 245 20.38 15.00 7.45
CA PHE A 245 20.91 14.33 8.65
C PHE A 245 22.43 14.50 8.83
N ASN A 246 23.14 14.92 7.78
CA ASN A 246 24.59 15.18 7.85
C ASN A 246 24.91 16.62 8.29
N ASN A 247 23.93 17.52 8.25
CA ASN A 247 24.05 18.95 8.59
C ASN A 247 23.48 19.27 9.98
N VAL A 248 23.27 18.26 10.82
CA VAL A 248 22.83 18.34 12.22
C VAL A 248 23.91 17.72 13.10
#